data_AF-A0A1A1ZK10-F1
#
_entry.id   AF-A0A1A1ZK10-F1
#
_cell.length_a   1.000
_cell.length_b   1.000
_cell.length_c   1.000
_cell.angle_alpha   90.00
_cell.angle_beta   90.00
_cell.angle_gamma   90.00
#
_symmetry.space_group_name_H-M   'P 1'
#
loop_
_entity.id
_entity.type
_entity.pdbx_description
1 polymer ?
#
loop_
_entity_poly.entity_id
_entity_poly.type
_entity_poly.pdbx_seq_one_letter_code
_entity_poly.pdbx_strand_id
1 'polypeptide(L)'
;MSLALALHVGINFDNAMVHCDNLIKVHEKAGTGTRGRKWIESSVNRAVIVLAVASWQAVVQDMTRFLLEEGTPQKTDPNYGFARLMKGRVMSELDRFSTPNADNSRNLLQLVGFDPRKYWTWNIPGRGKGVVTLERAQVEEQLRDWLKVRHAIAHGDAQIPNVAVLQAVRQGKVSPGQGPPIWLNDARNCTAFVKKLTKVTMDGLDTEL
;
A
#
# COMPACT_ATOMS: atom_id res chain seq x y z
N MET A 1 -15.41 -7.74 17.35
CA MET A 1 -14.17 -7.02 16.99
C MET A 1 -13.85 -7.15 15.49
N SER A 2 -13.64 -8.37 14.96
CA SER A 2 -13.41 -8.60 13.51
C SER A 2 -14.44 -7.96 12.56
N LEU A 3 -15.74 -8.00 12.90
CA LEU A 3 -16.78 -7.35 12.07
C LEU A 3 -16.63 -5.81 12.01
N ALA A 4 -16.26 -5.15 13.11
CA ALA A 4 -16.12 -3.69 13.14
C ALA A 4 -14.87 -3.24 12.37
N LEU A 5 -13.75 -3.97 12.51
CA LEU A 5 -12.54 -3.78 11.73
C LEU A 5 -12.82 -3.95 10.23
N ALA A 6 -13.50 -5.04 9.85
CA ALA A 6 -13.88 -5.32 8.46
C ALA A 6 -14.82 -4.25 7.88
N LEU A 7 -15.83 -3.82 8.64
CA LEU A 7 -16.78 -2.79 8.22
C LEU A 7 -16.14 -1.40 8.11
N HIS A 8 -15.18 -1.07 8.97
CA HIS A 8 -14.59 0.27 8.97
C HIS A 8 -13.39 0.39 8.04
N VAL A 9 -12.41 -0.51 8.16
CA VAL A 9 -11.16 -0.46 7.38
C VAL A 9 -11.34 -1.08 6.00
N GLY A 10 -11.99 -2.26 5.93
CA GLY A 10 -12.14 -3.03 4.70
C GLY A 10 -13.00 -2.31 3.66
N ILE A 11 -14.15 -1.77 4.07
CA ILE A 11 -15.07 -1.06 3.16
C ILE A 11 -14.40 0.19 2.56
N ASN A 12 -13.72 0.99 3.38
CA ASN A 12 -13.03 2.20 2.91
C ASN A 12 -11.93 1.84 1.90
N PHE A 13 -11.17 0.78 2.18
CA PHE A 13 -10.16 0.27 1.27
C PHE A 13 -10.77 -0.23 -0.05
N ASP A 14 -11.80 -1.06 0.00
CA ASP A 14 -12.45 -1.60 -1.19
C ASP A 14 -13.02 -0.50 -2.08
N ASN A 15 -13.68 0.51 -1.49
CA ASN A 15 -14.16 1.69 -2.19
C ASN A 15 -13.02 2.45 -2.88
N ALA A 16 -11.89 2.65 -2.20
CA ALA A 16 -10.73 3.30 -2.79
C ALA A 16 -10.12 2.47 -3.94
N MET A 17 -10.10 1.14 -3.81
CA MET A 17 -9.60 0.24 -4.85
C MET A 17 -10.52 0.17 -6.08
N VAL A 18 -11.83 0.41 -5.94
CA VAL A 18 -12.75 0.56 -7.09
C VAL A 18 -12.32 1.70 -8.01
N HIS A 19 -11.82 2.82 -7.46
CA HIS A 19 -11.29 3.91 -8.28
C HIS A 19 -10.06 3.49 -9.09
N CYS A 20 -9.17 2.68 -8.50
CA CYS A 20 -8.02 2.12 -9.20
C CYS A 20 -8.47 1.22 -10.36
N ASP A 21 -9.43 0.32 -10.11
CA ASP A 21 -9.98 -0.57 -11.14
C ASP A 21 -10.68 0.20 -12.26
N ASN A 22 -11.41 1.27 -11.93
CA ASN A 22 -12.06 2.14 -12.90
C ASN A 22 -11.06 2.88 -13.80
N LEU A 23 -9.97 3.41 -13.23
CA LEU A 23 -8.91 4.06 -14.00
C LEU A 23 -8.18 3.08 -14.92
N ILE A 24 -7.96 1.84 -14.48
CA ILE A 24 -7.42 0.76 -15.34
C ILE A 24 -8.38 0.52 -16.52
N LYS A 25 -9.69 0.39 -16.27
CA LYS A 25 -10.70 0.21 -17.33
C LYS A 25 -10.77 1.40 -18.29
N VAL A 26 -10.62 2.62 -17.78
CA VAL A 26 -10.56 3.84 -18.62
C VAL A 26 -9.35 3.78 -19.54
N HIS A 27 -8.18 3.40 -19.04
CA HIS A 27 -6.99 3.21 -19.86
C HIS A 27 -7.22 2.15 -20.95
N GLU A 28 -7.75 0.98 -20.58
CA GLU A 28 -8.02 -0.12 -21.53
C GLU A 28 -8.97 0.32 -22.66
N LYS A 29 -10.05 1.03 -22.32
CA LYS A 29 -11.03 1.54 -23.30
C LYS A 29 -10.47 2.65 -24.19
N ALA A 30 -9.57 3.48 -23.64
CA ALA A 30 -8.92 4.56 -24.39
C ALA A 30 -7.85 4.05 -25.37
N GLY A 31 -7.23 2.89 -25.09
CA GLY A 31 -6.12 2.29 -25.83
C GLY A 31 -6.44 1.75 -27.24
N THR A 32 -7.62 2.03 -27.79
CA THR A 32 -8.06 1.61 -29.14
C THR A 32 -7.94 2.72 -30.20
N GLY A 33 -7.41 3.91 -29.89
CA GLY A 33 -7.41 5.06 -30.82
C GLY A 33 -6.09 5.86 -30.90
N THR A 34 -5.68 6.13 -32.15
CA THR A 34 -4.73 7.12 -32.71
C THR A 34 -3.40 7.42 -32.01
N ARG A 35 -2.33 7.43 -32.82
CA ARG A 35 -0.90 7.67 -32.46
C ARG A 35 -0.72 9.05 -31.81
N GLY A 36 -0.80 9.13 -30.48
CA GLY A 36 -0.64 10.37 -29.68
C GLY A 36 -0.99 10.27 -28.19
N ARG A 37 -1.75 9.24 -27.76
CA ARG A 37 -2.25 9.09 -26.38
C ARG A 37 -1.25 8.57 -25.33
N LYS A 38 -0.04 8.16 -25.73
CA LYS A 38 0.96 7.52 -24.85
C LYS A 38 1.26 8.30 -23.56
N TRP A 39 1.25 9.64 -23.61
CA TRP A 39 1.52 10.48 -22.43
C TRP A 39 0.33 10.54 -21.47
N ILE A 40 -0.89 10.65 -21.98
CA ILE A 40 -2.14 10.65 -21.19
C ILE A 40 -2.32 9.29 -20.50
N GLU A 41 -2.07 8.22 -21.25
CA GLU A 41 -2.11 6.84 -20.76
C GLU A 41 -1.11 6.60 -19.61
N SER A 42 0.07 7.23 -19.66
CA SER A 42 1.06 7.15 -18.57
C SER A 42 0.60 7.90 -17.32
N SER A 43 -0.03 9.07 -17.45
CA SER A 43 -0.59 9.81 -16.31
C SER A 43 -1.70 9.05 -15.61
N VAL A 44 -2.56 8.33 -16.35
CA VAL A 44 -3.58 7.45 -15.76
C VAL A 44 -2.93 6.32 -14.95
N ASN A 45 -1.87 5.68 -15.48
CA ASN A 45 -1.17 4.62 -14.75
C ASN A 45 -0.50 5.15 -13.47
N ARG A 46 0.10 6.34 -13.54
CA ARG A 46 0.68 7.03 -12.37
C ARG A 46 -0.37 7.30 -11.30
N ALA A 47 -1.55 7.79 -11.71
CA ALA A 47 -2.66 8.04 -10.79
C ALA A 47 -3.14 6.76 -10.09
N VAL A 48 -3.21 5.62 -10.81
CA VAL A 48 -3.55 4.32 -10.21
C VAL A 48 -2.56 3.93 -9.12
N ILE A 49 -1.24 4.06 -9.37
CA ILE A 49 -0.21 3.73 -8.37
C ILE A 49 -0.34 4.63 -7.15
N VAL A 50 -0.50 5.94 -7.34
CA VAL A 50 -0.63 6.89 -6.23
C VAL A 50 -1.85 6.57 -5.38
N LEU A 51 -3.00 6.31 -6.01
CA LEU A 51 -4.23 5.96 -5.31
C LEU A 51 -4.08 4.63 -4.56
N ALA A 52 -3.59 3.57 -5.21
CA ALA A 52 -3.42 2.27 -4.55
C ALA A 52 -2.52 2.38 -3.31
N VAL A 53 -1.37 3.04 -3.43
CA VAL A 53 -0.43 3.20 -2.31
C VAL A 53 -1.01 4.11 -1.21
N ALA A 54 -1.78 5.14 -1.57
CA ALA A 54 -2.51 5.96 -0.60
C ALA A 54 -3.60 5.16 0.14
N SER A 55 -4.32 4.27 -0.54
CA SER A 55 -5.28 3.37 0.09
C SER A 55 -4.62 2.44 1.12
N TRP A 56 -3.43 1.91 0.81
CA TRP A 56 -2.64 1.16 1.80
C TRP A 56 -2.26 2.02 3.00
N GLN A 57 -1.82 3.26 2.78
CA GLN A 57 -1.49 4.20 3.86
C GLN A 57 -2.70 4.42 4.78
N ALA A 58 -3.88 4.64 4.20
CA ALA A 58 -5.13 4.82 4.93
C ALA A 58 -5.48 3.58 5.76
N VAL A 59 -5.35 2.36 5.20
CA VAL A 59 -5.56 1.12 5.95
C VAL A 59 -4.69 1.05 7.19
N VAL A 60 -3.39 1.32 7.07
CA VAL A 60 -2.47 1.29 8.21
C VAL A 60 -2.88 2.31 9.28
N GLN A 61 -3.27 3.53 8.89
CA GLN A 61 -3.73 4.57 9.80
C GLN A 61 -5.04 4.18 10.49
N ASP A 62 -6.02 3.66 9.74
CA ASP A 62 -7.33 3.28 10.26
C ASP A 62 -7.22 2.07 11.20
N MET A 63 -6.41 1.06 10.86
CA MET A 63 -6.11 -0.07 11.75
C MET A 63 -5.45 0.40 13.05
N THR A 64 -4.48 1.31 12.95
CA THR A 64 -3.79 1.86 14.13
C THR A 64 -4.77 2.61 15.02
N ARG A 65 -5.62 3.46 14.43
CA ARG A 65 -6.65 4.21 15.17
C ARG A 65 -7.64 3.26 15.84
N PHE A 66 -8.14 2.27 15.12
CA PHE A 66 -9.07 1.26 15.63
C PHE A 66 -8.49 0.53 16.85
N LEU A 67 -7.28 -0.03 16.72
CA LEU A 67 -6.64 -0.75 17.82
C LEU A 67 -6.33 0.13 19.01
N LEU A 68 -5.94 1.39 18.77
CA LEU A 68 -5.69 2.35 19.82
C LEU A 68 -6.97 2.70 20.59
N GLU A 69 -8.09 2.87 19.88
CA GLU A 69 -9.38 3.17 20.48
C GLU A 69 -9.92 1.99 21.30
N GLU A 70 -9.88 0.78 20.75
CA GLU A 70 -10.31 -0.44 21.44
C GLU A 70 -9.40 -0.78 22.64
N GLY A 71 -8.08 -0.56 22.51
CA GLY A 71 -7.11 -0.81 23.57
C GLY A 71 -7.06 0.25 24.67
N THR A 72 -7.79 1.36 24.54
CA THR A 72 -7.84 2.41 25.57
C THR A 72 -8.81 2.00 26.69
N PRO A 73 -8.36 1.84 27.95
CA PRO A 73 -9.25 1.47 29.06
C PRO A 73 -10.25 2.58 29.39
N GLN A 74 -11.30 2.21 30.13
CA GLN A 74 -12.32 3.18 30.57
C GLN A 74 -11.74 4.19 31.57
N LYS A 75 -12.40 5.35 31.72
CA LYS A 75 -11.97 6.44 32.63
C LYS A 75 -11.85 6.01 34.09
N THR A 76 -12.56 4.97 34.48
CA THR A 76 -12.56 4.39 35.83
C THR A 76 -11.37 3.47 36.10
N ASP A 77 -10.62 3.08 35.07
CA ASP A 77 -9.43 2.25 35.20
C ASP A 77 -8.29 3.04 35.87
N PRO A 78 -7.62 2.50 36.90
CA PRO A 78 -6.47 3.15 37.54
C PRO A 78 -5.35 3.56 36.57
N ASN A 79 -5.19 2.83 35.46
CA ASN A 79 -4.19 3.09 34.43
C ASN A 79 -4.66 4.07 33.34
N TYR A 80 -5.89 4.58 33.41
CA TYR A 80 -6.46 5.47 32.37
C TYR A 80 -5.59 6.70 32.11
N GLY A 81 -5.03 7.32 33.16
CA GLY A 81 -4.17 8.48 33.03
C GLY A 81 -2.93 8.20 32.17
N PHE A 82 -2.27 7.07 32.42
CA PHE A 82 -1.12 6.60 31.63
C PHE A 82 -1.53 6.21 30.21
N ALA A 83 -2.62 5.45 30.06
CA ALA A 83 -3.13 5.04 28.76
C ALA A 83 -3.51 6.25 27.88
N ARG A 84 -4.08 7.31 28.46
CA ARG A 84 -4.40 8.56 27.76
C ARG A 84 -3.14 9.27 27.25
N LEU A 85 -2.05 9.27 28.01
CA LEU A 85 -0.76 9.83 27.58
C LEU A 85 -0.18 9.01 26.42
N MET A 86 -0.21 7.68 26.53
CA MET A 86 0.24 6.79 25.46
C MET A 86 -0.61 6.96 24.19
N LYS A 87 -1.93 7.10 24.34
CA LYS A 87 -2.84 7.45 23.24
C LYS A 87 -2.43 8.73 22.54
N GLY A 88 -2.13 9.80 23.29
CA GLY A 88 -1.64 11.05 22.73
C GLY A 88 -0.34 10.87 21.92
N ARG A 89 0.59 10.04 22.41
CA ARG A 89 1.84 9.73 21.70
C ARG A 89 1.58 8.99 20.38
N VAL A 90 0.78 7.92 20.40
CA VAL A 90 0.47 7.15 19.19
C VAL A 90 -0.28 8.01 18.16
N MET A 91 -1.22 8.85 18.60
CA MET A 91 -1.90 9.80 17.73
C MET A 91 -0.94 10.79 17.06
N SER A 92 0.06 11.30 17.80
CA SER A 92 1.09 12.16 17.22
C SER A 92 1.96 11.45 16.16
N GLU A 93 2.25 10.16 16.33
CA GLU A 93 2.97 9.37 15.33
C GLU A 93 2.10 9.10 14.10
N LEU A 94 0.81 8.85 14.30
CA LEU A 94 -0.18 8.68 13.24
C LEU A 94 -0.33 9.95 12.39
N ASP A 95 -0.40 11.12 13.01
CA ASP A 95 -0.49 12.42 12.32
C ASP A 95 0.78 12.74 11.51
N ARG A 96 1.94 12.26 11.96
CA ARG A 96 3.24 12.42 11.28
C ARG A 96 3.48 11.38 10.20
N PHE A 97 2.60 10.40 10.03
CA PHE A 97 2.69 9.35 9.02
C PHE A 97 2.35 9.90 7.61
N SER A 98 3.18 10.83 7.13
CA SER A 98 3.00 11.54 5.86
C SER A 98 3.73 10.87 4.70
N THR A 99 4.80 10.13 4.99
CA THR A 99 5.61 9.39 4.01
C THR A 99 5.72 7.92 4.42
N PRO A 100 4.79 7.06 3.97
CA PRO A 100 4.85 5.65 4.28
C PRO A 100 6.14 5.01 3.72
N ASN A 101 6.73 4.11 4.48
CA ASN A 101 7.67 3.08 4.03
C ASN A 101 7.34 1.79 4.79
N ALA A 102 7.85 0.63 4.35
CA ALA A 102 7.56 -0.64 5.00
C ALA A 102 7.88 -0.64 6.51
N ASP A 103 9.00 -0.03 6.88
CA ASP A 103 9.50 0.05 8.26
C ASP A 103 8.59 0.96 9.11
N ASN A 104 8.24 2.15 8.64
CA ASN A 104 7.38 3.09 9.35
C ASN A 104 5.93 2.59 9.43
N SER A 105 5.41 1.93 8.39
CA SER A 105 4.09 1.27 8.43
C SER A 105 4.05 0.20 9.51
N ARG A 106 5.09 -0.62 9.61
CA ARG A 106 5.21 -1.66 10.63
C ARG A 106 5.37 -1.06 12.02
N ASN A 107 6.26 -0.08 12.19
CA ASN A 107 6.49 0.59 13.47
C ASN A 107 5.19 1.19 14.02
N LEU A 108 4.35 1.78 13.16
CA LEU A 108 3.08 2.36 13.57
C LEU A 108 2.10 1.31 14.11
N LEU A 109 1.98 0.15 13.46
CA LEU A 109 1.15 -0.96 13.94
C LEU A 109 1.71 -1.62 15.20
N GLN A 110 3.04 -1.68 15.35
CA GLN A 110 3.67 -2.20 16.56
C GLN A 110 3.40 -1.32 17.78
N LEU A 111 3.22 0.00 17.61
CA LEU A 111 2.83 0.90 18.70
C LEU A 111 1.48 0.55 19.32
N VAL A 112 0.62 -0.14 18.57
CA VAL A 112 -0.70 -0.63 19.03
C VAL A 112 -0.71 -2.15 19.22
N GLY A 113 0.47 -2.76 19.39
CA GLY A 113 0.61 -4.16 19.77
C GLY A 113 0.52 -5.17 18.63
N PHE A 114 0.51 -4.74 17.36
CA PHE A 114 0.38 -5.63 16.20
C PHE A 114 1.62 -5.61 15.29
N ASP A 115 2.22 -6.78 15.03
CA ASP A 115 3.32 -6.91 14.06
C ASP A 115 2.86 -7.63 12.78
N PRO A 116 2.57 -6.91 11.69
CA PRO A 116 2.04 -7.50 10.46
C PRO A 116 3.06 -8.38 9.72
N ARG A 117 4.36 -8.25 10.04
CA ARG A 117 5.45 -8.84 9.27
C ARG A 117 5.37 -10.36 9.14
N LYS A 118 4.85 -11.03 10.17
CA LYS A 118 4.71 -12.50 10.16
C LYS A 118 3.65 -12.99 9.16
N TYR A 119 2.77 -12.12 8.69
CA TYR A 119 1.72 -12.42 7.71
C TYR A 119 2.10 -12.02 6.28
N TRP A 120 3.22 -11.34 6.10
CA TRP A 120 3.69 -10.87 4.80
C TRP A 120 4.42 -11.97 4.01
N THR A 121 3.81 -13.16 3.95
CA THR A 121 4.29 -14.27 3.12
C THR A 121 3.09 -14.87 2.38
N TRP A 122 3.19 -14.99 1.06
CA TRP A 122 2.15 -15.65 0.27
C TRP A 122 2.66 -16.21 -1.05
N ASN A 123 1.89 -17.12 -1.62
CA ASN A 123 2.20 -17.75 -2.89
C ASN A 123 1.74 -16.89 -4.07
N ILE A 124 2.60 -16.76 -5.07
CA ILE A 124 2.31 -16.10 -6.35
C ILE A 124 2.57 -17.06 -7.52
N PRO A 125 1.91 -16.89 -8.67
CA PRO A 125 2.25 -17.62 -9.89
C PRO A 125 3.69 -17.28 -10.32
N GLY A 126 4.54 -18.29 -10.41
CA GLY A 126 5.87 -18.20 -10.99
C GLY A 126 5.79 -18.14 -12.52
N ARG A 127 6.65 -17.34 -13.15
CA ARG A 127 6.72 -17.20 -14.61
C ARG A 127 7.24 -18.49 -15.26
N GLY A 128 6.37 -19.50 -15.40
CA GLY A 128 6.69 -20.81 -15.97
C GLY A 128 7.41 -21.77 -15.01
N LYS A 129 7.53 -21.42 -13.73
CA LYS A 129 8.23 -22.24 -12.70
C LYS A 129 7.30 -22.80 -11.62
N GLY A 130 5.99 -22.89 -11.90
CA GLY A 130 4.99 -23.29 -10.90
C GLY A 130 4.68 -22.16 -9.92
N VAL A 131 4.38 -22.47 -8.67
CA VAL A 131 4.07 -21.50 -7.62
C VAL A 131 5.36 -21.07 -6.91
N VAL A 132 5.53 -19.77 -6.68
CA VAL A 132 6.66 -19.20 -5.95
C VAL A 132 6.14 -18.57 -4.66
N THR A 133 6.79 -18.85 -3.54
CA THR A 133 6.50 -18.16 -2.27
C THR A 133 7.23 -16.82 -2.27
N LEU A 134 6.47 -15.75 -2.06
CA LEU A 134 6.99 -14.42 -1.82
C LEU A 134 7.25 -14.28 -0.32
N GLU A 135 8.52 -14.16 0.04
CA GLU A 135 8.97 -14.08 1.43
C GLU A 135 8.82 -12.66 1.99
N ARG A 136 8.74 -12.55 3.33
CA ARG A 136 8.60 -11.28 4.07
C ARG A 136 9.53 -10.16 3.58
N ALA A 137 10.81 -10.47 3.38
CA ALA A 137 11.80 -9.48 2.95
C ALA A 137 11.53 -8.97 1.52
N GLN A 138 11.00 -9.83 0.66
CA GLN A 138 10.64 -9.48 -0.71
C GLN A 138 9.34 -8.66 -0.75
N VAL A 139 8.40 -8.92 0.16
CA VAL A 139 7.21 -8.07 0.33
C VAL A 139 7.58 -6.67 0.81
N GLU A 140 8.46 -6.59 1.82
CA GLU A 140 9.00 -5.32 2.33
C GLU A 140 9.71 -4.54 1.22
N GLU A 141 10.53 -5.21 0.41
CA GLU A 141 11.22 -4.61 -0.74
C GLU A 141 10.23 -4.09 -1.80
N GLN A 142 9.23 -4.88 -2.19
CA GLN A 142 8.22 -4.45 -3.16
C GLN A 142 7.40 -3.27 -2.64
N LEU A 143 7.01 -3.28 -1.37
CA LEU A 143 6.29 -2.15 -0.75
C LEU A 143 7.18 -0.89 -0.76
N ARG A 144 8.45 -1.01 -0.38
CA ARG A 144 9.43 0.08 -0.42
C ARG A 144 9.59 0.65 -1.83
N ASP A 145 9.66 -0.21 -2.83
CA ASP A 145 9.79 0.18 -4.23
C ASP A 145 8.54 0.92 -4.73
N TRP A 146 7.33 0.44 -4.43
CA TRP A 146 6.10 1.17 -4.78
C TRP A 146 6.00 2.52 -4.09
N LEU A 147 6.49 2.64 -2.86
CA LEU A 147 6.52 3.88 -2.12
C LEU A 147 7.51 4.90 -2.70
N LYS A 148 8.68 4.45 -3.17
CA LYS A 148 9.60 5.28 -3.96
C LYS A 148 8.94 5.77 -5.25
N VAL A 149 8.22 4.90 -5.96
CA VAL A 149 7.51 5.29 -7.18
C VAL A 149 6.42 6.32 -6.89
N ARG A 150 5.59 6.11 -5.85
CA ARG A 150 4.59 7.11 -5.41
C ARG A 150 5.26 8.46 -5.11
N HIS A 151 6.33 8.45 -4.33
CA HIS A 151 7.07 9.65 -3.96
C HIS A 151 7.51 10.44 -5.20
N ALA A 152 8.18 9.76 -6.13
CA ALA A 152 8.64 10.39 -7.37
C ALA A 152 7.48 10.94 -8.22
N ILE A 153 6.35 10.23 -8.30
CA ILE A 153 5.15 10.74 -9.00
C ILE A 153 4.60 11.99 -8.31
N ALA A 154 4.46 11.96 -6.98
CA ALA A 154 3.83 13.04 -6.21
C ALA A 154 4.66 14.33 -6.22
N HIS A 155 5.99 14.22 -6.24
CA HIS A 155 6.90 15.37 -6.33
C HIS A 155 7.16 15.82 -7.77
N GLY A 156 6.64 15.10 -8.77
CA GLY A 156 6.86 15.43 -10.17
C GLY A 156 8.31 15.28 -10.59
N ASP A 157 9.03 14.33 -9.98
CA ASP A 157 10.44 14.10 -10.23
C ASP A 157 10.70 13.92 -11.74
N ALA A 158 11.80 14.52 -12.21
CA ALA A 158 12.18 14.45 -13.62
C ALA A 158 12.38 13.00 -14.11
N GLN A 159 12.70 12.08 -13.19
CA GLN A 159 12.91 10.66 -13.47
C GLN A 159 12.26 9.80 -12.39
N ILE A 160 11.51 8.79 -12.82
CA ILE A 160 11.03 7.72 -11.94
C ILE A 160 12.23 6.88 -11.48
N PRO A 161 12.26 6.36 -10.24
CA PRO A 161 13.37 5.55 -9.75
C PRO A 161 13.48 4.19 -10.46
N ASN A 162 14.71 3.73 -10.66
CA ASN A 162 15.00 2.40 -11.22
C ASN A 162 14.78 1.30 -10.19
N VAL A 163 13.53 0.87 -10.01
CA VAL A 163 13.12 -0.14 -9.03
C VAL A 163 12.60 -1.42 -9.66
N ALA A 164 12.77 -2.55 -8.97
CA ALA A 164 12.50 -3.88 -9.52
C ALA A 164 11.01 -4.16 -9.73
N VAL A 165 10.12 -3.42 -9.05
CA VAL A 165 8.67 -3.50 -9.26
C VAL A 165 8.22 -2.99 -10.64
N LEU A 166 9.03 -2.16 -11.31
CA LEU A 166 8.72 -1.66 -12.65
C LEU A 166 9.15 -2.63 -13.75
N GLN A 167 8.25 -2.89 -14.68
CA GLN A 167 8.49 -3.83 -15.76
C GLN A 167 9.59 -3.38 -16.72
N ALA A 168 9.68 -2.08 -17.00
CA ALA A 168 10.73 -1.54 -17.85
C ALA A 168 12.13 -1.82 -17.29
N VAL A 169 12.31 -1.71 -15.96
CA VAL A 169 13.57 -2.02 -15.27
C VAL A 169 13.89 -3.52 -15.40
N ARG A 170 12.92 -4.39 -15.09
CA ARG A 170 13.10 -5.85 -15.22
C ARG A 170 13.40 -6.32 -16.65
N GLN A 171 12.98 -5.57 -17.65
CA GLN A 171 13.19 -5.87 -19.07
C GLN A 171 14.42 -5.17 -19.67
N GLY A 172 15.17 -4.39 -18.89
CA GLY A 172 16.28 -3.58 -19.42
C GLY A 172 15.84 -2.53 -20.44
N LYS A 173 14.59 -2.08 -20.39
CA LYS A 173 13.98 -1.10 -21.31
C LYS A 173 13.91 0.30 -20.70
N VAL A 174 14.99 0.70 -20.03
CA VAL A 174 15.13 2.04 -19.44
C VAL A 174 15.97 2.87 -20.39
N SER A 175 15.40 3.96 -20.91
CA SER A 175 16.13 4.89 -21.77
C SER A 175 17.15 5.69 -20.94
N PRO A 176 18.39 5.86 -21.40
CA PRO A 176 19.36 6.72 -20.74
C PRO A 176 18.80 8.13 -20.53
N GLY A 177 18.90 8.64 -19.29
CA GLY A 177 18.49 10.01 -18.96
C GLY A 177 16.99 10.30 -18.85
N GLN A 178 16.10 9.31 -19.01
CA GLN A 178 14.63 9.53 -18.96
C GLN A 178 13.89 8.78 -17.84
N GLY A 179 14.58 7.92 -17.08
CA GLY A 179 13.94 7.03 -16.10
C GLY A 179 13.07 5.95 -16.74
N PRO A 180 12.59 4.95 -15.96
CA PRO A 180 11.72 3.90 -16.46
C PRO A 180 10.31 4.44 -16.71
N PRO A 181 9.70 4.15 -17.88
CA PRO A 181 8.29 4.44 -18.10
C PRO A 181 7.40 3.59 -17.17
N ILE A 182 6.23 4.14 -16.81
CA ILE A 182 5.20 3.42 -16.04
C ILE A 182 4.15 2.89 -17.03
N TRP A 183 4.06 1.58 -17.14
CA TRP A 183 3.12 0.89 -18.03
C TRP A 183 1.83 0.49 -17.31
N LEU A 184 0.80 0.14 -18.10
CA LEU A 184 -0.48 -0.33 -17.55
C LEU A 184 -0.29 -1.56 -16.66
N ASN A 185 0.64 -2.44 -17.03
CA ASN A 185 0.93 -3.62 -16.25
C ASN A 185 1.56 -3.28 -14.89
N ASP A 186 2.32 -2.20 -14.77
CA ASP A 186 2.86 -1.74 -13.48
C ASP A 186 1.73 -1.27 -12.56
N ALA A 187 0.77 -0.52 -13.10
CA ALA A 187 -0.44 -0.12 -12.37
C ALA A 187 -1.25 -1.33 -11.88
N ARG A 188 -1.46 -2.35 -12.74
CA ARG A 188 -2.12 -3.60 -12.33
C ARG A 188 -1.37 -4.34 -11.23
N ASN A 189 -0.04 -4.46 -11.37
CA ASN A 189 0.79 -5.15 -10.40
C ASN A 189 0.77 -4.43 -9.05
N CYS A 190 0.82 -3.09 -9.04
CA CYS A 190 0.71 -2.29 -7.82
C CYS A 190 -0.64 -2.51 -7.13
N THR A 191 -1.75 -2.37 -7.87
CA THR A 191 -3.11 -2.61 -7.35
C THR A 191 -3.27 -4.02 -6.79
N ALA A 192 -2.80 -5.05 -7.50
CA ALA A 192 -2.88 -6.44 -7.05
C ALA A 192 -2.03 -6.70 -5.80
N PHE A 193 -0.81 -6.15 -5.77
CA PHE A 193 0.08 -6.22 -4.61
C PHE A 193 -0.57 -5.57 -3.39
N VAL A 194 -1.07 -4.34 -3.51
CA VAL A 194 -1.72 -3.61 -2.42
C VAL A 194 -2.97 -4.35 -1.92
N LYS A 195 -3.84 -4.84 -2.82
CA LYS A 195 -5.00 -5.67 -2.44
C LYS A 195 -4.58 -6.89 -1.62
N LYS A 196 -3.55 -7.60 -2.07
CA LYS A 196 -3.06 -8.79 -1.37
C LYS A 196 -2.42 -8.45 -0.03
N LEU A 197 -1.60 -7.40 0.02
CA LEU A 197 -0.93 -6.93 1.23
C LEU A 197 -1.93 -6.50 2.30
N THR A 198 -2.93 -5.69 1.92
CA THR A 198 -4.04 -5.31 2.81
C THR A 198 -4.75 -6.53 3.33
N LYS A 199 -5.15 -7.45 2.45
CA LYS A 199 -5.85 -8.67 2.85
C LYS A 199 -5.06 -9.48 3.88
N VAL A 200 -3.80 -9.82 3.61
CA VAL A 200 -3.02 -10.65 4.56
C VAL A 200 -2.73 -9.91 5.86
N THR A 201 -2.65 -8.58 5.84
CA THR A 201 -2.44 -7.76 7.04
C THR A 201 -3.70 -7.74 7.91
N MET A 202 -4.87 -7.56 7.30
CA MET A 202 -6.16 -7.59 8.01
C MET A 202 -6.50 -9.00 8.51
N ASP A 203 -6.36 -10.03 7.66
CA ASP A 203 -6.54 -11.44 8.05
C ASP A 203 -5.59 -11.78 9.21
N GLY A 204 -4.35 -11.26 9.18
CA GLY A 204 -3.39 -11.43 10.26
C GLY A 204 -3.84 -10.80 11.56
N LEU A 205 -4.32 -9.55 11.53
CA LEU A 205 -4.84 -8.89 12.72
C LEU A 205 -6.03 -9.65 13.31
N ASP A 206 -6.96 -10.13 12.47
CA ASP A 206 -8.10 -10.93 12.92
C ASP A 206 -7.70 -12.23 13.64
N THR A 207 -6.48 -12.76 13.41
CA THR A 207 -5.97 -13.93 14.16
C THR A 207 -5.35 -13.61 15.51
N GLU A 208 -5.01 -12.34 15.77
CA GLU A 208 -4.42 -11.89 17.05
C GLU A 208 -5.45 -11.27 18.01
N LEU A 209 -6.66 -11.04 17.50
CA LEU A 209 -7.79 -10.40 18.18
C LEU A 209 -8.80 -11.43 18.72
#